data_AF-A0A2N1YM15-F1
#
_entry.id   AF-A0A2N1YM15-F1
#
_cell.length_a   1.000
_cell.length_b   1.000
_cell.length_c   1.000
_cell.angle_alpha   90.00
_cell.angle_beta   90.00
_cell.angle_gamma   90.00
#
_symmetry.space_group_name_H-M   'P 1'
#
loop_
_entity.id
_entity.type
_entity.pdbx_description
1 polymer ?
#
loop_
_entity_poly.entity_id
_entity_poly.type
_entity_poly.pdbx_seq_one_letter_code
_entity_poly.pdbx_strand_id
1 'polypeptide(L)'
;MSRMVRDSQVSGLRERLWFGQWMLRQLQAGTAKGSPRGELLALRGAVIFHLYSAVVGLARQALKGQPELLSAPKISLADIEMAATSAGVDSPELQLLSQARSDRNDVMFWLEQEALGLFAASGMARRPQAPAENSLAMAAEDPYAILAHGDLERLEQCCQRVQVLLQDATTLMEEW
;
A
#
# COMPACT_ATOMS: atom_id res chain seq x y z
N MET A 1 36.73 -11.74 5.33
CA MET A 1 36.02 -10.49 5.01
C MET A 1 34.53 -10.77 5.12
N SER A 2 33.88 -10.19 6.13
CA SER A 2 32.46 -10.41 6.42
C SER A 2 31.61 -9.81 5.29
N ARG A 3 30.76 -10.64 4.68
CA ARG A 3 29.74 -10.22 3.72
C ARG A 3 28.71 -9.41 4.53
N MET A 4 29.03 -8.13 4.76
CA MET A 4 28.20 -7.23 5.55
C MET A 4 26.84 -7.12 4.86
N VAL A 5 25.88 -7.80 5.48
CA VAL A 5 24.43 -7.77 5.30
C VAL A 5 23.98 -6.40 4.80
N ARG A 6 23.92 -6.24 3.47
CA ARG A 6 23.11 -5.21 2.80
C ARG A 6 21.60 -5.55 2.90
N ASP A 7 21.26 -6.72 3.46
CA ASP A 7 19.90 -7.24 3.53
C ASP A 7 18.96 -6.50 4.49
N SER A 8 19.44 -5.72 5.48
CA SER A 8 18.58 -5.35 6.62
C SER A 8 17.42 -4.38 6.32
N GLN A 9 17.41 -3.69 5.17
CA GLN A 9 16.34 -2.75 4.80
C GLN A 9 15.43 -3.27 3.69
N VAL A 10 15.98 -3.96 2.69
CA VAL A 10 15.19 -4.66 1.66
C VAL A 10 14.48 -5.88 2.26
N SER A 11 15.06 -6.54 3.28
CA SER A 11 14.35 -7.59 4.02
C SER A 11 13.03 -7.02 4.55
N GLY A 12 13.07 -5.86 5.22
CA GLY A 12 11.90 -5.26 5.85
C GLY A 12 10.72 -5.03 4.90
N LEU A 13 10.98 -4.72 3.63
CA LEU A 13 9.95 -4.57 2.60
C LEU A 13 9.38 -5.93 2.16
N ARG A 14 10.24 -6.93 1.95
CA ARG A 14 9.84 -8.30 1.62
C ARG A 14 9.05 -8.95 2.75
N GLU A 15 9.45 -8.73 4.01
CA GLU A 15 8.70 -9.18 5.17
C GLU A 15 7.30 -8.55 5.22
N ARG A 16 7.18 -7.24 4.95
CA ARG A 16 5.86 -6.57 4.89
C ARG A 16 4.97 -7.16 3.81
N LEU A 17 5.51 -7.39 2.61
CA LEU A 17 4.76 -8.07 1.55
C LEU A 17 4.33 -9.48 1.97
N TRP A 18 5.24 -10.25 2.57
CA TRP A 18 4.94 -11.59 3.07
C TRP A 18 3.82 -11.59 4.12
N PHE A 19 3.86 -10.65 5.08
CA PHE A 19 2.79 -10.47 6.07
C PHE A 19 1.47 -10.10 5.39
N GLY A 20 1.48 -9.18 4.42
CA GLY A 20 0.29 -8.82 3.64
C GLY A 20 -0.34 -10.04 2.93
N GLN A 21 0.49 -10.84 2.25
CA GLN A 21 0.05 -12.08 1.58
C GLN A 21 -0.44 -13.15 2.57
N TRP A 22 0.16 -13.23 3.76
CA TRP A 22 -0.28 -14.16 4.79
C TRP A 22 -1.64 -13.73 5.37
N MET A 23 -1.81 -12.44 5.69
CA MET A 23 -3.07 -11.88 6.17
C MET A 23 -4.19 -12.02 5.15
N LEU A 24 -3.88 -11.88 3.85
CA LEU A 24 -4.86 -12.08 2.77
C LEU A 24 -5.36 -13.52 2.72
N ARG A 25 -4.47 -14.50 2.89
CA ARG A 25 -4.85 -15.92 3.00
C ARG A 25 -5.75 -16.18 4.21
N GLN A 26 -5.46 -15.55 5.35
CA GLN A 26 -6.34 -15.63 6.53
C GLN A 26 -7.70 -14.98 6.27
N LEU A 27 -7.74 -13.83 5.60
CA LEU A 27 -8.96 -13.13 5.24
C LEU A 27 -9.84 -13.96 4.31
N GLN A 28 -9.26 -14.56 3.26
CA GLN A 28 -9.95 -15.47 2.34
C GLN A 28 -10.53 -16.68 3.09
N ALA A 29 -9.71 -17.34 3.93
CA ALA A 29 -10.13 -18.50 4.70
C ALA A 29 -11.22 -18.14 5.73
N GLY A 30 -11.09 -17.01 6.42
CA GLY A 30 -12.09 -16.52 7.36
C GLY A 30 -13.41 -16.16 6.68
N THR A 31 -13.34 -15.53 5.50
CA THR A 31 -14.53 -15.21 4.70
C THR A 31 -15.27 -16.48 4.28
N ALA A 32 -14.55 -17.50 3.80
CA ALA A 32 -15.12 -18.79 3.42
C ALA A 32 -15.74 -19.54 4.61
N LYS A 33 -15.22 -19.35 5.82
CA LYS A 33 -15.72 -19.98 7.07
C LYS A 33 -16.80 -19.19 7.79
N GLY A 34 -17.10 -17.96 7.36
CA GLY A 34 -18.02 -17.07 8.07
C GLY A 34 -17.48 -16.58 9.42
N SER A 35 -16.17 -16.27 9.50
CA SER A 35 -15.55 -15.71 10.70
C SER A 35 -16.23 -14.42 11.19
N PRO A 36 -16.08 -14.06 12.48
CA PRO A 36 -16.66 -12.84 13.03
C PRO A 36 -16.26 -11.58 12.26
N ARG A 37 -17.20 -10.65 12.14
CA ARG A 37 -17.01 -9.40 11.38
C ARG A 37 -15.80 -8.57 11.81
N GLY A 38 -15.58 -8.43 13.11
CA GLY A 38 -14.45 -7.66 13.64
C GLY A 38 -13.09 -8.26 13.24
N GLU A 39 -12.99 -9.59 13.20
CA GLU A 39 -11.80 -10.31 12.78
C GLU A 39 -11.51 -10.06 11.29
N LEU A 40 -12.53 -10.18 10.43
CA LEU A 40 -12.37 -9.95 9.00
C LEU A 40 -12.01 -8.49 8.67
N LEU A 41 -12.58 -7.53 9.41
CA LEU A 41 -12.20 -6.11 9.28
C LEU A 41 -10.75 -5.86 9.69
N ALA A 42 -10.31 -6.45 10.80
CA ALA A 42 -8.92 -6.34 11.25
C ALA A 42 -7.95 -6.97 10.24
N LEU A 43 -8.30 -8.14 9.69
CA LEU A 43 -7.51 -8.80 8.64
C LEU A 43 -7.44 -7.96 7.37
N ARG A 44 -8.55 -7.40 6.88
CA ARG A 44 -8.56 -6.49 5.72
C ARG A 44 -7.67 -5.27 5.96
N GLY A 45 -7.83 -4.62 7.11
CA GLY A 45 -7.00 -3.48 7.50
C GLY A 45 -5.51 -3.84 7.55
N ALA A 46 -5.17 -5.02 8.09
CA ALA A 46 -3.80 -5.51 8.15
C ALA A 46 -3.21 -5.76 6.76
N VAL A 47 -3.97 -6.34 5.82
CA VAL A 47 -3.51 -6.51 4.43
C VAL A 47 -3.16 -5.17 3.81
N ILE A 48 -4.10 -4.22 3.84
CA ILE A 48 -3.91 -2.88 3.25
C ILE A 48 -2.73 -2.17 3.90
N PHE A 49 -2.65 -2.20 5.24
CA PHE A 49 -1.57 -1.58 6.00
C PHE A 49 -0.21 -2.12 5.59
N HIS A 50 -0.05 -3.46 5.53
CA HIS A 50 1.23 -4.07 5.22
C HIS A 50 1.66 -3.83 3.76
N LEU A 51 0.74 -3.94 2.81
CA LEU A 51 1.03 -3.68 1.40
C LEU A 51 1.41 -2.23 1.16
N TYR A 52 0.61 -1.28 1.67
CA TYR A 52 0.90 0.15 1.51
C TYR A 52 2.19 0.56 2.24
N SER A 53 2.45 -0.01 3.43
CA SER A 53 3.70 0.22 4.15
C SER A 53 4.93 -0.31 3.41
N ALA A 54 4.80 -1.36 2.60
CA ALA A 54 5.90 -1.83 1.75
C ALA A 54 6.24 -0.80 0.68
N VAL A 55 5.23 -0.23 0.03
CA VAL A 55 5.40 0.78 -1.03
C VAL A 55 5.91 2.11 -0.48
N VAL A 56 5.36 2.61 0.63
CA VAL A 56 5.90 3.79 1.33
C VAL A 56 7.34 3.53 1.80
N GLY A 57 7.63 2.31 2.25
CA GLY A 57 8.99 1.90 2.62
C GLY A 57 9.96 1.97 1.43
N LEU A 58 9.51 1.52 0.25
CA LEU A 58 10.30 1.62 -0.99
C LEU A 58 10.59 3.08 -1.36
N ALA A 59 9.57 3.94 -1.33
CA ALA A 59 9.76 5.37 -1.60
C ALA A 59 10.74 6.04 -0.61
N ARG A 60 10.68 5.65 0.67
CA ARG A 60 11.64 6.12 1.68
C ARG A 60 13.05 5.61 1.43
N GLN A 61 13.18 4.37 0.95
CA GLN A 61 14.48 3.79 0.62
C GLN A 61 15.14 4.51 -0.56
N ALA A 62 14.35 4.90 -1.57
CA ALA A 62 14.82 5.72 -2.69
C ALA A 62 15.38 7.09 -2.23
N LEU A 63 14.85 7.65 -1.14
CA LEU A 63 15.32 8.90 -0.53
C LEU A 63 16.31 8.72 0.63
N LYS A 64 16.88 7.53 0.82
CA LYS A 64 17.76 7.24 1.97
C LYS A 64 18.98 8.17 2.06
N GLY A 65 19.50 8.63 0.92
CA GLY A 65 20.61 9.58 0.85
C GLY A 65 20.26 11.03 1.22
N GLN A 66 18.97 11.33 1.42
CA GLN A 66 18.43 12.68 1.62
C GLN A 66 17.48 12.71 2.84
N PRO A 67 18.01 12.43 4.06
CA PRO A 67 17.21 12.29 5.28
C PRO A 67 16.41 13.54 5.66
N GLU A 68 16.86 14.72 5.25
CA GLU A 68 16.16 16.00 5.41
C GLU A 68 14.76 15.99 4.76
N LEU A 69 14.60 15.28 3.64
CA LEU A 69 13.31 15.12 2.96
C LEU A 69 12.34 14.19 3.71
N LEU A 70 12.86 13.40 4.66
CA LEU A 70 12.10 12.42 5.46
C LEU A 70 11.93 12.85 6.93
N SER A 71 12.38 14.05 7.28
CA SER A 71 12.44 14.56 8.66
C SER A 71 11.08 14.77 9.33
N ALA A 72 10.05 15.11 8.56
CA ALA A 72 8.66 15.13 9.00
C ALA A 72 8.00 13.74 8.82
N PRO A 73 7.03 13.35 9.66
CA PRO A 73 6.29 12.09 9.49
C PRO A 73 5.43 12.14 8.21
N LYS A 74 6.03 11.77 7.08
CA LYS A 74 5.35 11.60 5.79
C LYS A 74 4.70 10.22 5.75
N ILE A 75 3.39 10.19 5.92
CA ILE A 75 2.63 8.94 6.04
C ILE A 75 2.18 8.44 4.66
N SER A 76 1.94 9.36 3.71
CA SER A 76 1.49 9.03 2.36
C SER A 76 2.62 8.99 1.33
N LEU A 77 2.41 8.23 0.26
CA LEU A 77 3.30 8.20 -0.90
C LEU A 77 3.32 9.57 -1.59
N ALA A 78 2.16 10.22 -1.72
CA ALA A 78 2.05 11.58 -2.25
C ALA A 78 2.93 12.61 -1.51
N ASP A 79 3.00 12.56 -0.17
CA ASP A 79 3.84 13.48 0.61
C ASP A 79 5.34 13.29 0.39
N ILE A 80 5.75 12.05 0.08
CA ILE A 80 7.14 11.68 -0.22
C ILE A 80 7.49 12.12 -1.63
N GLU A 81 6.63 11.82 -2.61
CA GLU A 81 6.79 12.27 -4.00
C GLU A 81 6.88 13.80 -4.07
N MET A 82 5.95 14.52 -3.43
CA MET A 82 5.96 15.98 -3.44
C MET A 82 7.26 16.54 -2.84
N ALA A 83 7.80 15.93 -1.79
CA ALA A 83 9.07 16.36 -1.20
C ALA A 83 10.24 16.13 -2.15
N ALA A 84 10.30 14.96 -2.79
CA ALA A 84 11.33 14.64 -3.79
C ALA A 84 11.27 15.61 -4.98
N THR A 85 10.08 15.83 -5.56
CA THR A 85 9.87 16.77 -6.67
C THR A 85 10.27 18.19 -6.30
N SER A 86 9.88 18.67 -5.10
CA SER A 86 10.21 20.03 -4.65
C SER A 86 11.72 20.23 -4.44
N ALA A 87 12.44 19.15 -4.13
CA ALA A 87 13.90 19.16 -3.97
C ALA A 87 14.66 18.86 -5.28
N GLY A 88 13.95 18.64 -6.41
CA GLY A 88 14.57 18.31 -7.69
C GLY A 88 15.24 16.94 -7.72
N VAL A 89 14.79 16.01 -6.88
CA VAL A 89 15.33 14.64 -6.83
C VAL A 89 14.83 13.84 -8.02
N ASP A 90 15.77 13.31 -8.78
CA ASP A 90 15.48 12.36 -9.84
C ASP A 90 15.78 10.93 -9.36
N SER A 91 14.73 10.14 -9.11
CA SER A 91 14.83 8.73 -8.71
C SER A 91 13.93 7.88 -9.58
N PRO A 92 14.48 6.92 -10.34
CA PRO A 92 13.70 5.99 -11.16
C PRO A 92 12.65 5.20 -10.36
N GLU A 93 12.97 4.82 -9.12
CA GLU A 93 12.04 4.12 -8.23
C GLU A 93 10.84 5.01 -7.86
N LEU A 94 11.08 6.28 -7.54
CA LEU A 94 10.00 7.23 -7.27
C LEU A 94 9.17 7.53 -8.51
N GLN A 95 9.77 7.60 -9.69
CA GLN A 95 9.02 7.77 -10.95
C GLN A 95 8.10 6.58 -11.21
N LEU A 96 8.59 5.35 -11.04
CA LEU A 96 7.80 4.11 -11.18
C LEU A 96 6.62 4.07 -10.20
N LEU A 97 6.85 4.49 -8.94
CA LEU A 97 5.79 4.60 -7.95
C LEU A 97 4.77 5.70 -8.31
N SER A 98 5.23 6.86 -8.76
CA SER A 98 4.38 7.98 -9.14
C SER A 98 3.51 7.66 -10.37
N GLN A 99 4.04 6.88 -11.31
CA GLN A 99 3.28 6.39 -12.46
C GLN A 99 2.16 5.44 -12.01
N ALA A 100 2.48 4.44 -11.18
CA ALA A 100 1.48 3.51 -10.64
C ALA A 100 0.42 4.22 -9.80
N ARG A 101 0.80 5.29 -9.09
CA ARG A 101 -0.10 6.09 -8.28
C ARG A 101 -0.99 7.02 -9.10
N SER A 102 -0.52 7.53 -10.23
CA SER A 102 -1.27 8.49 -11.06
C SER A 102 -2.26 7.81 -12.03
N ASP A 103 -2.03 6.55 -12.38
CA ASP A 103 -2.97 5.77 -13.18
C ASP A 103 -4.16 5.28 -12.33
N ARG A 104 -5.35 5.83 -12.58
CA ARG A 104 -6.58 5.45 -11.89
C ARG A 104 -7.01 4.01 -12.14
N ASN A 105 -6.48 3.38 -13.19
CA ASN A 105 -6.74 1.98 -13.51
C ASN A 105 -5.72 1.03 -12.87
N ASP A 106 -4.60 1.53 -12.35
CA ASP A 106 -3.66 0.70 -11.59
C ASP A 106 -4.24 0.45 -10.19
N VAL A 107 -4.15 -0.80 -9.74
CA VAL A 107 -4.63 -1.22 -8.43
C VAL A 107 -3.90 -0.51 -7.27
N MET A 108 -2.72 0.06 -7.54
CA MET A 108 -1.99 0.90 -6.59
C MET A 108 -2.72 2.20 -6.24
N PHE A 109 -3.41 2.81 -7.21
CA PHE A 109 -4.26 3.97 -6.94
C PHE A 109 -5.36 3.60 -5.93
N TRP A 110 -6.02 2.47 -6.14
CA TRP A 110 -7.04 1.96 -5.20
C TRP A 110 -6.45 1.67 -3.82
N LEU A 111 -5.28 1.02 -3.74
CA LEU A 111 -4.61 0.72 -2.47
C LEU A 111 -4.28 1.99 -1.66
N GLU A 112 -3.81 3.06 -2.33
CA GLU A 112 -3.56 4.33 -1.66
C GLU A 112 -4.85 4.94 -1.10
N GLN A 113 -5.94 4.95 -1.86
CA GLN A 113 -7.23 5.47 -1.37
C GLN A 113 -7.74 4.69 -0.15
N GLU A 114 -7.62 3.37 -0.18
CA GLU A 114 -7.98 2.52 0.96
C GLU A 114 -7.09 2.79 2.18
N ALA A 115 -5.78 2.92 1.99
CA ALA A 115 -4.85 3.23 3.08
C ALA A 115 -5.10 4.62 3.67
N LEU A 116 -5.31 5.65 2.85
CA LEU A 116 -5.64 6.99 3.30
C LEU A 116 -6.99 7.03 4.02
N GLY A 117 -7.98 6.29 3.53
CA GLY A 117 -9.26 6.11 4.21
C GLY A 117 -9.09 5.50 5.61
N LEU A 118 -8.23 4.48 5.74
CA LEU A 118 -7.90 3.86 7.03
C LEU A 118 -7.12 4.80 7.97
N PHE A 119 -6.23 5.65 7.44
CA PHE A 119 -5.40 6.55 8.25
C PHE A 119 -6.11 7.84 8.66
N ALA A 120 -6.96 8.40 7.80
CA ALA A 120 -7.79 9.55 8.10
C ALA A 120 -8.91 9.22 9.11
N ALA A 121 -9.29 7.95 9.20
CA ALA A 121 -10.12 7.44 10.27
C ALA A 121 -9.29 7.38 11.56
N SER A 122 -9.32 8.45 12.36
CA SER A 122 -8.72 8.52 13.69
C SER A 122 -9.16 7.30 14.55
N GLY A 123 -8.39 6.22 14.49
CA GLY A 123 -8.68 4.92 15.11
C GLY A 123 -9.57 4.00 14.27
N MET A 124 -8.99 3.22 13.36
CA MET A 124 -9.41 1.87 12.88
C MET A 124 -10.92 1.51 12.73
N ALA A 125 -11.85 2.46 12.61
CA ALA A 125 -13.28 2.15 12.72
C ALA A 125 -14.28 3.15 12.08
N ARG A 126 -13.89 4.07 11.19
CA ARG A 126 -14.88 4.85 10.40
C ARG A 126 -14.50 4.96 8.93
N ARG A 127 -15.47 4.66 8.05
CA ARG A 127 -15.33 4.74 6.59
C ARG A 127 -15.37 6.20 6.10
N PRO A 128 -14.68 6.55 4.99
CA PRO A 128 -14.85 7.84 4.32
C PRO A 128 -16.32 8.13 3.93
N GLN A 129 -16.64 9.41 3.87
CA GLN A 129 -17.99 9.95 3.60
C GLN A 129 -18.46 9.60 2.18
N ALA A 130 -19.76 9.27 2.03
CA ALA A 130 -20.35 8.81 0.78
C ALA A 130 -20.17 9.84 -0.37
N PRO A 131 -19.96 9.39 -1.62
CA PRO A 131 -19.89 10.28 -2.78
C PRO A 131 -21.23 11.00 -3.01
N ALA A 132 -21.17 12.30 -3.30
CA ALA A 132 -22.35 13.08 -3.67
C ALA A 132 -22.90 12.68 -5.05
N GLU A 133 -24.22 12.79 -5.16
CA GLU A 133 -25.16 12.27 -6.16
C GLU A 133 -24.67 12.12 -7.62
N ASN A 134 -24.54 10.84 -8.02
CA ASN A 134 -24.96 10.26 -9.31
C ASN A 134 -24.75 8.72 -9.28
N SER A 135 -25.21 8.07 -8.20
CA SER A 135 -24.74 6.75 -7.75
C SER A 135 -25.76 5.62 -7.85
N LEU A 136 -26.85 5.72 -8.63
CA LEU A 136 -27.91 4.70 -8.58
C LEU A 136 -27.48 3.28 -8.96
N ALA A 137 -26.44 3.11 -9.80
CA ALA A 137 -25.87 1.80 -10.12
C ALA A 137 -24.71 1.38 -9.19
N MET A 138 -24.12 2.31 -8.43
CA MET A 138 -23.06 2.06 -7.43
C MET A 138 -23.60 2.01 -5.99
N ALA A 139 -24.86 2.39 -5.75
CA ALA A 139 -25.50 2.48 -4.43
C ALA A 139 -26.01 1.14 -3.89
N ALA A 140 -25.76 0.04 -4.61
CA ALA A 140 -26.10 -1.31 -4.14
C ALA A 140 -24.99 -1.97 -3.32
N GLU A 141 -23.83 -1.31 -3.14
CA GLU A 141 -22.78 -1.85 -2.27
C GLU A 141 -22.98 -1.36 -0.83
N ASP A 142 -23.28 -2.31 0.05
CA ASP A 142 -23.50 -2.07 1.47
C ASP A 142 -22.31 -1.29 2.08
N PRO A 143 -22.53 -0.08 2.63
CA PRO A 143 -21.49 0.70 3.29
C PRO A 143 -20.86 -0.04 4.49
N TYR A 144 -21.54 -1.08 4.97
CA TYR A 144 -21.13 -1.97 6.06
C TYR A 144 -20.54 -3.32 5.56
N ALA A 145 -20.40 -3.53 4.25
CA ALA A 145 -19.74 -4.72 3.73
C ALA A 145 -18.27 -4.74 4.18
N ILE A 146 -17.86 -5.87 4.75
CA ILE A 146 -16.47 -6.11 5.17
C ILE A 146 -15.56 -6.11 3.95
N LEU A 147 -16.03 -6.70 2.86
CA LEU A 147 -15.41 -6.75 1.55
C LEU A 147 -16.49 -6.36 0.55
N ALA A 148 -16.28 -5.27 -0.19
CA ALA A 148 -17.13 -4.95 -1.32
C ALA A 148 -16.92 -5.97 -2.45
N HIS A 149 -17.78 -5.93 -3.46
CA HIS A 149 -17.62 -6.83 -4.60
C HIS A 149 -16.26 -6.60 -5.27
N GLY A 150 -15.52 -7.68 -5.50
CA GLY A 150 -14.18 -7.64 -6.09
C GLY A 150 -13.05 -7.22 -5.14
N ASP A 151 -13.30 -6.90 -3.86
CA ASP A 151 -12.23 -6.45 -2.95
C ASP A 151 -11.15 -7.52 -2.72
N LEU A 152 -11.53 -8.79 -2.59
CA LEU A 152 -10.54 -9.88 -2.45
C LEU A 152 -9.64 -9.98 -3.68
N GLU A 153 -10.23 -9.90 -4.87
CA GLU A 153 -9.49 -9.93 -6.13
C GLU A 153 -8.56 -8.71 -6.25
N ARG A 154 -9.02 -7.51 -5.90
CA ARG A 154 -8.18 -6.31 -5.85
C ARG A 154 -7.03 -6.46 -4.86
N LEU A 155 -7.26 -7.03 -3.68
CA LEU A 155 -6.19 -7.27 -2.70
C LEU A 155 -5.16 -8.29 -3.22
N GLU A 156 -5.59 -9.34 -3.93
CA GLU A 156 -4.69 -10.27 -4.61
C GLU A 156 -3.86 -9.57 -5.68
N GLN A 157 -4.50 -8.76 -6.51
CA GLN A 157 -3.84 -7.93 -7.52
C GLN A 157 -2.85 -6.94 -6.88
N CYS A 158 -3.20 -6.33 -5.74
CA CYS A 158 -2.27 -5.49 -4.98
C CYS A 158 -1.05 -6.28 -4.51
N CYS A 159 -1.23 -7.49 -3.97
CA CYS A 159 -0.10 -8.33 -3.58
C CYS A 159 0.86 -8.59 -4.75
N GLN A 160 0.31 -8.92 -5.92
CA GLN A 160 1.11 -9.17 -7.13
C GLN A 160 1.78 -7.88 -7.62
N ARG A 161 1.04 -6.77 -7.66
CA ARG A 161 1.56 -5.48 -8.13
C ARG A 161 2.67 -4.95 -7.24
N VAL A 162 2.50 -4.99 -5.91
CA VAL A 162 3.54 -4.60 -4.95
C VAL A 162 4.77 -5.50 -5.07
N GLN A 163 4.59 -6.80 -5.30
CA GLN A 163 5.71 -7.71 -5.55
C GLN A 163 6.53 -7.29 -6.77
N VAL A 164 5.87 -6.99 -7.89
CA VAL A 164 6.52 -6.51 -9.13
C VAL A 164 7.26 -5.20 -8.87
N LEU A 165 6.62 -4.22 -8.24
CA LEU A 165 7.25 -2.93 -7.93
C LEU A 165 8.51 -3.08 -7.06
N LEU A 166 8.47 -3.97 -6.05
CA LEU A 166 9.65 -4.26 -5.22
C LEU A 166 10.77 -4.95 -6.00
N GLN A 167 10.43 -5.83 -6.95
CA GLN A 167 11.41 -6.50 -7.80
C GLN A 167 12.07 -5.50 -8.75
N ASP A 168 11.26 -4.75 -9.50
CA ASP A 168 11.73 -3.75 -10.47
C ASP A 168 12.63 -2.71 -9.78
N ALA A 169 12.23 -2.23 -8.60
CA ALA A 169 13.04 -1.28 -7.85
C ALA A 169 14.30 -1.90 -7.25
N THR A 170 14.30 -3.18 -6.88
CA THR A 170 15.55 -3.86 -6.45
C THR A 170 16.55 -3.91 -7.59
N THR A 171 16.10 -4.22 -8.81
CA THR A 171 16.96 -4.23 -10.00
C THR A 171 17.55 -2.85 -10.26
N LEU A 172 16.72 -1.80 -10.21
CA LEU A 172 17.18 -0.42 -10.36
C LEU A 172 18.22 -0.03 -9.30
N MET A 173 18.05 -0.47 -8.04
CA MET A 173 19.01 -0.19 -6.98
C MET A 173 20.34 -0.97 -7.08
N GLU A 174 20.40 -2.05 -7.88
CA GLU A 174 21.64 -2.81 -8.11
C GLU A 174 22.45 -2.29 -9.30
N GLU A 175 21.82 -1.56 -10.23
CA GLU A 175 22.46 -1.02 -11.43
C GLU A 175 23.22 0.31 -11.21
N TRP A 176 23.08 0.95 -10.04
CA TRP A 176 23.67 2.25 -9.70
C TRP A 176 24.57 2.23 -8.45
#